data_AF-A0A0G4HM75-F1
#
_entry.id   AF-A0A0G4HM75-F1
#
_cell.length_a   1.000
_cell.length_b   1.000
_cell.length_c   1.000
_cell.angle_alpha   90.00
_cell.angle_beta   90.00
_cell.angle_gamma   90.00
#
_symmetry.space_group_name_H-M   'P 1'
#
loop_
_entity.id
_entity.type
_entity.pdbx_description
1 polymer ?
#
loop_
_entity_poly.entity_id
_entity_poly.type
_entity_poly.pdbx_seq_one_letter_code
_entity_poly.pdbx_strand_id
1 'polypeptide(L)'
;MTEQEERNVETNFLKCPGLSNISSDEEGTHKEMLKDRKKMSEQPALTEGAMERLLRESEARTEEKLGGKIQGLKDSIEEMGEHQRKMQQTVNDHETRLGNFEKGQKRSAKEKMEEERRICSRVVLGLKLPKKDIRIHAKNFIYTAALDPNGARKDTRLQAAAFAETMFQAFQGVMSMNHQSWGSMTKMVFSAETVARDFDSLFDEQNNMQHPETGDQLRCVIPRTKEQTLSDAATKKWSVGVMGDAASSDQKKEEARKALQRLGVPLSEQPQPRAPEGDGDLVMGGTERDGQQTGIPKPSPRIEQKGKKRMQVQNGSAEQQQANAGGEASGVGR
;
A
#
# COMPACT_ATOMS: atom_id res chain seq x y z
N MET A 1 10.05 11.66 39.24
CA MET A 1 11.08 12.52 38.64
C MET A 1 10.94 13.87 39.30
N THR A 2 12.03 14.42 39.82
CA THR A 2 12.07 15.62 40.68
C THR A 2 12.37 16.87 39.86
N GLU A 3 12.03 18.03 40.41
CA GLU A 3 12.16 19.39 39.80
C GLU A 3 13.64 19.86 39.65
N GLN A 4 14.57 18.93 39.47
CA GLN A 4 16.01 19.16 39.36
C GLN A 4 16.54 18.92 37.93
N GLU A 5 15.74 18.39 37.02
CA GLU A 5 16.12 18.22 35.60
C GLU A 5 15.91 19.47 34.74
N GLU A 6 15.02 20.40 35.10
CA GLU A 6 14.72 21.58 34.26
C GLU A 6 15.79 22.68 34.31
N ARG A 7 16.68 22.71 35.32
CA ARG A 7 17.74 23.75 35.43
C ARG A 7 19.01 23.49 34.58
N ASN A 8 19.15 22.32 33.96
CA ASN A 8 20.34 21.98 33.16
C ASN A 8 20.21 22.28 31.66
N VAL A 9 19.06 22.79 31.21
CA VAL A 9 18.80 23.08 29.79
C VAL A 9 19.18 24.53 29.41
N GLU A 10 19.24 25.45 30.35
CA GLU A 10 19.29 26.90 30.08
C GLU A 10 20.72 27.52 30.04
N THR A 11 21.78 26.74 30.26
CA THR A 11 23.17 27.26 30.40
C THR A 11 24.15 26.82 29.30
N ASN A 12 23.68 26.13 28.25
CA ASN A 12 24.56 25.61 27.17
C ASN A 12 24.42 26.33 25.82
N PHE A 13 23.60 27.39 25.71
CA PHE A 13 23.59 28.26 24.53
C PHE A 13 24.52 29.48 24.76
N LEU A 14 25.55 29.58 23.91
CA LEU A 14 26.71 30.51 23.92
C LEU A 14 27.93 30.02 24.72
N LYS A 15 28.68 29.10 24.10
CA LYS A 15 30.12 28.99 24.30
C LYS A 15 30.85 28.95 22.96
N CYS A 16 31.01 30.12 22.35
CA CYS A 16 31.84 30.29 21.16
C CYS A 16 33.30 29.97 21.51
N PRO A 17 33.94 28.98 20.87
CA PRO A 17 35.37 28.75 21.05
C PRO A 17 36.15 29.82 20.26
N GLY A 18 36.99 30.62 20.91
CA GLY A 18 37.85 31.57 20.20
C GLY A 18 38.30 32.84 20.92
N LEU A 19 37.91 33.10 22.17
CA LEU A 19 38.37 34.27 22.93
C LEU A 19 39.21 33.87 24.15
N SER A 20 40.50 33.65 23.89
CA SER A 20 41.53 33.51 24.94
C SER A 20 42.05 34.89 25.35
N ASN A 21 41.91 35.19 26.63
CA ASN A 21 42.42 36.36 27.36
C ASN A 21 43.60 37.12 26.72
N ILE A 22 43.41 38.40 26.40
CA ILE A 22 44.50 39.37 26.30
C ILE A 22 44.70 39.93 27.71
N SER A 23 45.73 39.47 28.43
CA SER A 23 46.11 40.06 29.72
C SER A 23 46.78 41.41 29.50
N SER A 24 46.32 42.43 30.23
CA SER A 24 46.84 43.79 30.16
C SER A 24 47.67 44.09 31.39
N ASP A 25 48.92 43.58 31.41
CA ASP A 25 49.88 43.86 32.48
C ASP A 25 50.83 44.99 32.06
N GLU A 26 50.48 46.23 32.40
CA GLU A 26 51.46 47.29 32.67
C GLU A 26 51.24 47.79 34.11
N GLU A 27 51.68 46.97 35.07
CA GLU A 27 51.73 47.34 36.47
C GLU A 27 52.88 48.33 36.71
N GLY A 28 52.56 49.51 37.20
CA GLY A 28 53.53 50.58 37.37
C GLY A 28 54.58 50.27 38.44
N THR A 29 55.85 50.53 38.14
CA THR A 29 56.92 50.56 39.15
C THR A 29 57.70 51.87 39.06
N HIS A 30 57.12 52.95 39.57
CA HIS A 30 57.90 54.14 39.93
C HIS A 30 58.82 53.77 41.11
N LYS A 31 60.11 53.56 40.84
CA LYS A 31 61.11 53.44 41.90
C LYS A 31 62.21 54.49 41.73
N GLU A 32 62.35 55.28 42.78
CA GLU A 32 63.29 56.37 42.93
C GLU A 32 64.75 55.88 42.99
N MET A 33 65.67 56.57 42.31
CA MET A 33 66.86 57.23 42.92
C MET A 33 68.05 57.43 41.96
N LEU A 34 68.91 58.36 42.40
CA LEU A 34 70.32 58.54 42.02
C LEU A 34 70.64 59.25 40.70
N LYS A 35 70.74 60.57 40.87
CA LYS A 35 71.72 61.44 40.23
C LYS A 35 73.05 60.70 39.99
N ASP A 36 73.46 60.58 38.74
CA ASP A 36 74.89 60.55 38.42
C ASP A 36 75.17 61.42 37.19
N ARG A 37 75.91 62.51 37.40
CA ARG A 37 76.11 63.59 36.42
C ARG A 37 77.24 63.21 35.46
N LYS A 38 77.04 62.11 34.73
CA LYS A 38 78.04 61.56 33.81
C LYS A 38 77.99 62.31 32.48
N LYS A 39 79.17 62.72 32.03
CA LYS A 39 79.50 63.46 30.79
C LYS A 39 78.51 63.23 29.64
N MET A 40 78.16 64.29 28.90
CA MET A 40 77.61 64.13 27.55
C MET A 40 78.63 63.36 26.71
N SER A 41 78.42 62.06 26.53
CA SER A 41 78.97 61.37 25.37
C SER A 41 78.23 61.91 24.16
N GLU A 42 78.98 62.24 23.12
CA GLU A 42 78.42 62.55 21.81
C GLU A 42 77.36 61.48 21.48
N GLN A 43 76.12 61.89 21.20
CA GLN A 43 75.26 61.02 20.42
C GLN A 43 76.00 60.84 19.09
N PRO A 44 76.34 59.60 18.67
CA PRO A 44 76.90 59.41 17.36
C PRO A 44 75.87 59.96 16.37
N ALA A 45 76.27 60.95 15.58
CA ALA A 45 75.43 61.48 14.53
C ALA A 45 75.08 60.30 13.61
N LEU A 46 73.84 59.81 13.73
CA LEU A 46 73.37 58.68 12.95
C LEU A 46 73.44 59.10 11.48
N THR A 47 74.43 58.57 10.77
CA THR A 47 74.57 58.82 9.34
C THR A 47 73.32 58.31 8.63
N GLU A 48 72.96 58.96 7.53
CA GLU A 48 71.74 58.66 6.77
C GLU A 48 71.59 57.16 6.47
N GLY A 49 72.66 56.51 6.00
CA GLY A 49 72.70 55.06 5.74
C GLY A 49 72.64 54.15 6.99
N ALA A 50 72.82 54.67 8.20
CA ALA A 50 72.58 53.93 9.44
C ALA A 50 71.10 53.98 9.83
N MET A 51 70.44 55.13 9.67
CA MET A 51 68.99 55.26 9.86
C MET A 51 68.22 54.44 8.81
N GLU A 52 68.66 54.51 7.55
CA GLU A 52 68.08 53.72 6.45
C GLU A 52 68.19 52.21 6.68
N ARG A 53 69.32 51.74 7.25
CA ARG A 53 69.48 50.32 7.61
C ARG A 53 68.53 49.89 8.73
N LEU A 54 68.38 50.72 9.76
CA LEU A 54 67.44 50.46 10.87
C LEU A 54 65.98 50.48 10.39
N LEU A 55 65.63 51.38 9.46
CA LEU A 55 64.31 51.41 8.83
C LEU A 55 64.05 50.11 8.06
N ARG A 56 64.93 49.72 7.13
CA ARG A 56 64.81 48.45 6.37
C ARG A 56 64.74 47.22 7.28
N GLU A 57 65.50 47.19 8.38
CA GLU A 57 65.43 46.08 9.35
C GLU A 57 64.11 46.08 10.12
N SER A 58 63.58 47.25 10.49
CA SER A 58 62.27 47.36 11.13
C SER A 58 61.12 46.98 10.18
N GLU A 59 61.22 47.39 8.91
CA GLU A 59 60.29 47.02 7.83
C GLU A 59 60.26 45.51 7.66
N ALA A 60 61.42 44.87 7.43
CA ALA A 60 61.54 43.42 7.30
C ALA A 60 60.96 42.65 8.50
N ARG A 61 61.26 43.10 9.74
CA ARG A 61 60.67 42.51 10.96
C ARG A 61 59.15 42.70 11.04
N THR A 62 58.61 43.83 10.55
CA THR A 62 57.15 44.02 10.50
C THR A 62 56.49 43.21 9.39
N GLU A 63 57.14 43.06 8.24
CA GLU A 63 56.68 42.25 7.10
C GLU A 63 56.64 40.76 7.47
N GLU A 64 57.69 40.22 8.10
CA GLU A 64 57.71 38.84 8.63
C GLU A 64 56.57 38.61 9.63
N LYS A 65 56.40 39.53 10.60
CA LYS A 65 55.35 39.46 11.62
C LYS A 65 53.93 39.55 11.03
N LEU A 66 53.75 40.33 9.96
CA LEU A 66 52.48 40.41 9.24
C LEU A 66 52.25 39.16 8.39
N GLY A 67 53.27 38.65 7.70
CA GLY A 67 53.22 37.42 6.92
C GLY A 67 52.78 36.22 7.75
N GLY A 68 53.37 36.02 8.93
CA GLY A 68 52.97 34.98 9.86
C GLY A 68 51.52 35.10 10.34
N LYS A 69 51.04 36.31 10.62
CA LYS A 69 49.63 36.57 10.97
C LYS A 69 48.68 36.31 9.80
N ILE A 70 49.04 36.73 8.59
CA ILE A 70 48.25 36.50 7.38
C ILE A 70 48.15 35.00 7.09
N GLN A 71 49.22 34.22 7.29
CA GLN A 71 49.17 32.78 7.09
C GLN A 71 48.27 32.11 8.14
N GLY A 72 48.42 32.41 9.43
CA GLY A 72 47.52 31.86 10.47
C GLY A 72 46.04 32.21 10.26
N LEU A 73 45.74 33.37 9.67
CA LEU A 73 44.38 33.74 9.27
C LEU A 73 43.87 32.90 8.07
N LYS A 74 44.73 32.61 7.07
CA LYS A 74 44.36 31.72 5.95
C LYS A 74 44.05 30.31 6.45
N ASP A 75 44.92 29.75 7.28
CA ASP A 75 44.78 28.40 7.81
C ASP A 75 43.48 28.27 8.63
N SER A 76 43.15 29.28 9.45
CA SER A 76 41.89 29.34 10.20
C SER A 76 40.65 29.47 9.29
N ILE A 77 40.73 30.23 8.20
CA ILE A 77 39.64 30.32 7.20
C ILE A 77 39.42 28.98 6.50
N GLU A 78 40.50 28.25 6.18
CA GLU A 78 40.40 26.92 5.58
C GLU A 78 39.77 25.90 6.53
N GLU A 79 40.17 25.88 7.82
CA GLU A 79 39.56 25.04 8.86
C GLU A 79 38.07 25.35 9.05
N MET A 80 37.68 26.63 9.11
CA MET A 80 36.27 27.03 9.16
C MET A 80 35.49 26.56 7.91
N GLY A 81 36.10 26.66 6.73
CA GLY A 81 35.52 26.16 5.48
C GLY A 81 35.36 24.64 5.44
N GLU A 82 36.26 23.88 6.07
CA GLU A 82 36.07 22.44 6.31
C GLU A 82 34.93 22.17 7.29
N HIS A 83 34.89 22.88 8.41
CA HIS A 83 33.85 22.69 9.42
C HIS A 83 32.46 22.99 8.85
N GLN A 84 32.33 24.07 8.08
CA GLN A 84 31.09 24.41 7.37
C GLN A 84 30.69 23.32 6.36
N ARG A 85 31.62 22.75 5.59
CA ARG A 85 31.34 21.62 4.68
C ARG A 85 30.84 20.38 5.43
N LYS A 86 31.51 20.00 6.53
CA LYS A 86 31.11 18.87 7.40
C LYS A 86 29.73 19.09 8.02
N MET A 87 29.43 20.33 8.45
CA MET A 87 28.13 20.71 8.98
C MET A 87 27.03 20.64 7.92
N GLN A 88 27.27 21.20 6.73
CA GLN A 88 26.30 21.16 5.63
C GLN A 88 26.00 19.73 5.18
N GLN A 89 27.01 18.86 5.09
CA GLN A 89 26.81 17.45 4.80
C GLN A 89 25.92 16.79 5.86
N THR A 90 26.21 17.03 7.14
CA THR A 90 25.41 16.50 8.27
C THR A 90 23.96 16.97 8.22
N VAL A 91 23.71 18.23 7.84
CA VAL A 91 22.37 18.79 7.63
C VAL A 91 21.65 18.07 6.49
N ASN A 92 22.31 17.89 5.34
CA ASN A 92 21.73 17.21 4.18
C ASN A 92 21.39 15.73 4.47
N ASP A 93 22.25 15.04 5.24
CA ASP A 93 22.04 13.67 5.69
C ASP A 93 20.83 13.57 6.65
N HIS A 94 20.69 14.55 7.56
CA HIS A 94 19.51 14.65 8.45
C HIS A 94 18.22 14.97 7.69
N GLU A 95 18.24 15.89 6.73
CA GLU A 95 17.09 16.19 5.86
C GLU A 95 16.64 14.94 5.09
N THR A 96 17.60 14.19 4.52
CA THR A 96 17.34 12.93 3.82
C THR A 96 16.72 11.87 4.75
N ARG A 97 17.24 11.74 5.98
CA ARG A 97 16.70 10.82 7.00
C ARG A 97 15.28 11.20 7.44
N LEU A 98 15.02 12.50 7.66
CA LEU A 98 13.69 13.01 8.01
C LEU A 98 12.67 12.78 6.88
N GLY A 99 13.05 13.08 5.63
CA GLY A 99 12.20 12.82 4.47
C GLY A 99 11.88 11.34 4.27
N ASN A 100 12.78 10.43 4.64
CA ASN A 100 12.53 8.99 4.63
C ASN A 100 11.63 8.54 5.80
N PHE A 101 11.82 9.10 6.99
CA PHE A 101 10.96 8.84 8.15
C PHE A 101 9.51 9.28 7.90
N GLU A 102 9.30 10.48 7.37
CA GLU A 102 7.97 11.01 7.03
C GLU A 102 7.25 10.14 5.98
N LYS A 103 7.98 9.69 4.94
CA LYS A 103 7.46 8.72 3.95
C LYS A 103 7.08 7.38 4.60
N GLY A 104 7.89 6.89 5.55
CA GLY A 104 7.60 5.68 6.33
C GLY A 104 6.34 5.81 7.17
N GLN A 105 6.19 6.92 7.90
CA GLN A 105 5.01 7.23 8.71
C GLN A 105 3.75 7.32 7.85
N LYS A 106 3.80 8.00 6.70
CA LYS A 106 2.68 8.09 5.74
C LYS A 106 2.25 6.72 5.19
N ARG A 107 3.20 5.81 4.93
CA ARG A 107 2.91 4.42 4.52
C ARG A 107 2.22 3.63 5.64
N SER A 108 2.81 3.64 6.84
CA SER A 108 2.26 2.93 8.01
C SER A 108 0.85 3.42 8.38
N ALA A 109 0.60 4.74 8.34
CA ALA A 109 -0.73 5.30 8.58
C ALA A 109 -1.76 4.83 7.54
N LYS A 110 -1.35 4.76 6.26
CA LYS A 110 -2.20 4.24 5.17
C LYS A 110 -2.49 2.75 5.32
N GLU A 111 -1.48 1.94 5.64
CA GLU A 111 -1.62 0.51 5.88
C GLU A 111 -2.55 0.23 7.06
N LYS A 112 -2.40 0.97 8.17
CA LYS A 112 -3.31 0.87 9.32
C LYS A 112 -4.76 1.21 8.96
N MET A 113 -4.99 2.27 8.18
CA MET A 113 -6.33 2.65 7.71
C MET A 113 -6.93 1.61 6.75
N GLU A 114 -6.12 1.03 5.85
CA GLU A 114 -6.58 -0.04 4.95
C GLU A 114 -6.96 -1.31 5.74
N GLU A 115 -6.19 -1.65 6.78
CA GLU A 115 -6.44 -2.81 7.65
C GLU A 115 -7.66 -2.60 8.56
N GLU A 116 -7.82 -1.42 9.16
CA GLU A 116 -9.03 -1.05 9.92
C GLU A 116 -10.29 -1.14 9.04
N ARG A 117 -10.23 -0.61 7.80
CA ARG A 117 -11.32 -0.74 6.82
C ARG A 117 -11.58 -2.20 6.44
N ARG A 118 -10.55 -3.05 6.38
CA ARG A 118 -10.67 -4.49 6.10
C ARG A 118 -11.40 -5.20 7.25
N ILE A 119 -10.99 -4.93 8.49
CA ILE A 119 -11.55 -5.47 9.72
C ILE A 119 -13.00 -5.01 9.94
N CYS A 120 -13.41 -3.84 9.44
CA CYS A 120 -14.80 -3.38 9.43
C CYS A 120 -15.61 -3.80 8.18
N SER A 121 -15.03 -4.53 7.23
CA SER A 121 -15.69 -4.98 5.99
C SER A 121 -16.13 -6.44 6.06
N ARG A 122 -17.34 -6.75 5.58
CA ARG A 122 -17.87 -8.10 5.30
C ARG A 122 -18.24 -8.21 3.83
N VAL A 123 -18.02 -9.38 3.23
CA VAL A 123 -18.46 -9.71 1.87
C VAL A 123 -19.32 -10.95 1.95
N VAL A 124 -20.60 -10.82 1.59
CA VAL A 124 -21.53 -11.94 1.47
C VAL A 124 -21.52 -12.40 0.02
N LEU A 125 -20.93 -13.57 -0.23
CA LEU A 125 -20.95 -14.27 -1.50
C LEU A 125 -22.35 -14.89 -1.74
N GLY A 126 -22.76 -15.00 -2.99
CA GLY A 126 -24.12 -15.37 -3.39
C GLY A 126 -25.11 -14.19 -3.34
N LEU A 127 -25.02 -13.30 -2.35
CA LEU A 127 -26.02 -12.25 -2.10
C LEU A 127 -26.05 -11.16 -3.19
N LYS A 128 -27.17 -11.06 -3.90
CA LYS A 128 -27.46 -10.00 -4.89
C LYS A 128 -28.48 -9.02 -4.34
N LEU A 129 -28.07 -7.78 -4.08
CA LEU A 129 -29.00 -6.71 -3.70
C LEU A 129 -29.28 -5.77 -4.88
N PRO A 130 -30.51 -5.25 -5.04
CA PRO A 130 -30.79 -4.17 -5.97
C PRO A 130 -29.88 -2.97 -5.71
N LYS A 131 -29.33 -2.37 -6.78
CA LYS A 131 -28.41 -1.23 -6.68
C LYS A 131 -29.13 0.05 -6.24
N LYS A 132 -30.37 0.24 -6.69
CA LYS A 132 -31.24 1.30 -6.20
C LYS A 132 -31.63 0.96 -4.75
N ASP A 133 -31.57 1.94 -3.85
CA ASP A 133 -31.95 1.81 -2.44
C ASP A 133 -31.23 0.66 -1.69
N ILE A 134 -30.00 0.33 -2.11
CA ILE A 134 -29.25 -0.86 -1.66
C ILE A 134 -29.08 -0.96 -0.13
N ARG A 135 -28.97 0.17 0.59
CA ARG A 135 -28.91 0.17 2.06
C ARG A 135 -30.21 -0.31 2.70
N ILE A 136 -31.36 -0.01 2.10
CA ILE A 136 -32.68 -0.47 2.57
C ILE A 136 -32.80 -1.97 2.29
N HIS A 137 -32.42 -2.44 1.10
CA HIS A 137 -32.39 -3.86 0.80
C HIS A 137 -31.43 -4.64 1.71
N ALA A 138 -30.27 -4.07 2.07
CA ALA A 138 -29.34 -4.68 3.02
C ALA A 138 -29.92 -4.76 4.44
N LYS A 139 -30.61 -3.71 4.91
CA LYS A 139 -31.34 -3.72 6.19
C LYS A 139 -32.43 -4.80 6.19
N ASN A 140 -33.22 -4.89 5.12
CA ASN A 140 -34.29 -5.88 5.01
C ASN A 140 -33.72 -7.30 4.99
N PHE A 141 -32.63 -7.55 4.24
CA PHE A 141 -31.91 -8.83 4.28
C PHE A 141 -31.46 -9.17 5.71
N ILE A 142 -30.84 -8.24 6.44
CA ILE A 142 -30.42 -8.46 7.83
C ILE A 142 -31.60 -8.78 8.75
N TYR A 143 -32.72 -8.07 8.60
CA TYR A 143 -33.94 -8.32 9.36
C TYR A 143 -34.52 -9.71 9.10
N THR A 144 -34.68 -10.10 7.82
CA THR A 144 -35.21 -11.42 7.45
C THR A 144 -34.24 -12.54 7.87
N ALA A 145 -32.93 -12.32 7.75
CA ALA A 145 -31.89 -13.27 8.17
C ALA A 145 -31.85 -13.49 9.69
N ALA A 146 -32.01 -12.42 10.48
CA ALA A 146 -32.10 -12.53 11.94
C ALA A 146 -33.37 -13.27 12.39
N LEU A 147 -34.47 -13.09 11.66
CA LEU A 147 -35.78 -13.73 11.90
C LEU A 147 -35.87 -15.21 11.49
N ASP A 148 -34.98 -15.70 10.63
CA ASP A 148 -35.10 -17.03 10.04
C ASP A 148 -35.09 -18.12 11.15
N PRO A 149 -36.15 -18.94 11.30
CA PRO A 149 -36.16 -20.03 12.28
C PRO A 149 -35.08 -21.10 12.04
N ASN A 150 -34.56 -21.19 10.81
CA ASN A 150 -33.45 -22.07 10.43
C ASN A 150 -32.09 -21.36 10.50
N GLY A 151 -32.07 -20.02 10.62
CA GLY A 151 -30.85 -19.22 10.72
C GLY A 151 -30.14 -19.35 12.07
N ALA A 152 -28.99 -18.69 12.20
CA ALA A 152 -28.18 -18.79 13.42
C ALA A 152 -28.80 -18.04 14.62
N ARG A 153 -29.38 -16.85 14.40
CA ARG A 153 -29.91 -15.98 15.48
C ARG A 153 -31.29 -16.40 16.00
N LYS A 154 -32.25 -16.63 15.10
CA LYS A 154 -33.66 -16.95 15.43
C LYS A 154 -34.32 -15.90 16.34
N ASP A 155 -34.00 -14.63 16.08
CA ASP A 155 -34.46 -13.49 16.86
C ASP A 155 -35.99 -13.36 16.81
N THR A 156 -36.58 -12.82 17.87
CA THR A 156 -37.97 -12.32 17.80
C THR A 156 -38.06 -11.10 16.87
N ARG A 157 -39.26 -10.77 16.39
CA ARG A 157 -39.49 -9.56 15.54
C ARG A 157 -38.93 -8.27 16.14
N LEU A 158 -38.99 -8.11 17.46
CA LEU A 158 -38.46 -6.93 18.13
C LEU A 158 -36.92 -6.92 18.15
N GLN A 159 -36.29 -8.06 18.46
CA GLN A 159 -34.83 -8.22 18.45
C GLN A 159 -34.27 -8.04 17.04
N ALA A 160 -34.85 -8.70 16.03
CA ALA A 160 -34.44 -8.59 14.64
C ALA A 160 -34.58 -7.15 14.10
N ALA A 161 -35.66 -6.44 14.48
CA ALA A 161 -35.85 -5.03 14.10
C ALA A 161 -34.77 -4.13 14.72
N ALA A 162 -34.49 -4.30 16.02
CA ALA A 162 -33.44 -3.54 16.70
C ALA A 162 -32.05 -3.84 16.13
N PHE A 163 -31.74 -5.11 15.88
CA PHE A 163 -30.49 -5.56 15.28
C PHE A 163 -30.28 -4.98 13.87
N ALA A 164 -31.29 -5.08 13.01
CA ALA A 164 -31.24 -4.52 11.65
C ALA A 164 -31.14 -2.98 11.65
N GLU A 165 -31.76 -2.29 12.61
CA GLU A 165 -31.59 -0.84 12.79
C GLU A 165 -30.16 -0.47 13.19
N THR A 166 -29.59 -1.14 14.20
CA THR A 166 -28.19 -0.94 14.63
C THR A 166 -27.21 -1.13 13.47
N MET A 167 -27.38 -2.21 12.69
CA MET A 167 -26.57 -2.48 11.50
C MET A 167 -26.73 -1.39 10.42
N PHE A 168 -27.96 -0.94 10.19
CA PHE A 168 -28.26 0.07 9.17
C PHE A 168 -27.67 1.44 9.49
N GLN A 169 -27.70 1.83 10.78
CA GLN A 169 -27.07 3.05 11.29
C GLN A 169 -25.54 2.97 11.20
N ALA A 170 -24.96 1.79 11.43
CA ALA A 170 -23.52 1.56 11.35
C ALA A 170 -22.96 1.44 9.92
N PHE A 171 -23.79 1.35 8.87
CA PHE A 171 -23.29 1.25 7.49
C PHE A 171 -22.53 2.52 7.05
N GLN A 172 -21.22 2.37 6.83
CA GLN A 172 -20.39 3.32 6.07
C GLN A 172 -20.55 3.13 4.56
N GLY A 173 -20.86 1.91 4.10
CA GLY A 173 -21.08 1.65 2.67
C GLY A 173 -21.61 0.24 2.40
N VAL A 174 -22.43 0.12 1.34
CA VAL A 174 -22.93 -1.17 0.83
C VAL A 174 -22.81 -1.17 -0.69
N MET A 175 -22.28 -2.25 -1.26
CA MET A 175 -22.04 -2.39 -2.70
C MET A 175 -22.37 -3.81 -3.17
N SER A 176 -23.25 -3.97 -4.16
CA SER A 176 -23.48 -5.26 -4.83
C SER A 176 -22.70 -5.33 -6.15
N MET A 177 -21.99 -6.43 -6.34
CA MET A 177 -21.00 -6.68 -7.39
C MET A 177 -21.14 -8.12 -7.91
N ASN A 178 -20.49 -8.45 -9.02
CA ASN A 178 -20.43 -9.82 -9.53
C ASN A 178 -19.09 -10.47 -9.14
N HIS A 179 -19.10 -11.78 -8.92
CA HIS A 179 -17.93 -12.62 -8.68
C HIS A 179 -17.87 -13.76 -9.70
N GLN A 180 -16.67 -14.16 -10.13
CA GLN A 180 -16.51 -15.18 -11.17
C GLN A 180 -17.09 -16.55 -10.75
N SER A 181 -16.65 -17.09 -9.61
CA SER A 181 -17.08 -18.43 -9.15
C SER A 181 -18.35 -18.44 -8.28
N TRP A 182 -18.86 -17.27 -7.86
CA TRP A 182 -19.99 -17.16 -6.91
C TRP A 182 -21.18 -16.35 -7.46
N GLY A 183 -21.11 -15.90 -8.72
CA GLY A 183 -22.17 -15.12 -9.38
C GLY A 183 -22.28 -13.70 -8.83
N SER A 184 -23.04 -13.54 -7.75
CA SER A 184 -23.25 -12.28 -7.03
C SER A 184 -22.43 -12.21 -5.73
N MET A 185 -22.08 -11.00 -5.33
CA MET A 185 -21.61 -10.71 -3.97
C MET A 185 -22.10 -9.35 -3.52
N THR A 186 -22.21 -9.16 -2.21
CA THR A 186 -22.48 -7.86 -1.61
C THR A 186 -21.46 -7.56 -0.53
N LYS A 187 -20.73 -6.46 -0.68
CA LYS A 187 -19.82 -5.93 0.33
C LYS A 187 -20.57 -4.95 1.23
N MET A 188 -20.45 -5.12 2.54
CA MET A 188 -20.91 -4.20 3.58
C MET A 188 -19.70 -3.71 4.37
N VAL A 189 -19.67 -2.41 4.69
CA VAL A 189 -18.62 -1.77 5.50
C VAL A 189 -19.32 -1.10 6.67
N PHE A 190 -18.94 -1.49 7.89
CA PHE A 190 -19.49 -0.98 9.13
C PHE A 190 -18.59 0.12 9.71
N SER A 191 -19.12 0.90 10.65
CA SER A 191 -18.41 1.98 11.33
C SER A 191 -17.41 1.50 12.39
N ALA A 192 -17.62 0.31 12.94
CA ALA A 192 -16.79 -0.28 13.99
C ALA A 192 -16.67 -1.80 13.82
N GLU A 193 -15.54 -2.35 14.25
CA GLU A 193 -15.27 -3.79 14.24
C GLU A 193 -16.29 -4.58 15.06
N THR A 194 -16.71 -4.05 16.22
CA THR A 194 -17.71 -4.70 17.09
C THR A 194 -19.01 -4.95 16.34
N VAL A 195 -19.52 -3.96 15.61
CA VAL A 195 -20.73 -4.11 14.79
C VAL A 195 -20.50 -5.08 13.62
N ALA A 196 -19.31 -5.06 13.01
CA ALA A 196 -18.96 -6.04 11.98
C ALA A 196 -18.91 -7.49 12.53
N ARG A 197 -18.48 -7.68 13.79
CA ARG A 197 -18.53 -8.97 14.50
C ARG A 197 -19.96 -9.36 14.89
N ASP A 198 -20.78 -8.41 15.32
CA ASP A 198 -22.19 -8.67 15.62
C ASP A 198 -22.96 -9.09 14.36
N PHE A 199 -22.60 -8.56 13.18
CA PHE A 199 -23.16 -9.00 11.89
C PHE A 199 -22.81 -10.46 11.57
N ASP A 200 -21.61 -10.92 11.93
CA ASP A 200 -21.16 -12.29 11.65
C ASP A 200 -22.05 -13.34 12.36
N SER A 201 -22.77 -12.95 13.43
CA SER A 201 -23.75 -13.82 14.11
C SER A 201 -24.98 -14.23 13.29
N LEU A 202 -25.18 -13.66 12.10
CA LEU A 202 -26.19 -14.12 11.13
C LEU A 202 -25.84 -15.48 10.50
N PHE A 203 -24.57 -15.87 10.54
CA PHE A 203 -24.02 -17.03 9.86
C PHE A 203 -23.69 -18.15 10.86
N ASP A 204 -23.57 -19.38 10.36
CA ASP A 204 -23.07 -20.53 11.12
C ASP A 204 -21.56 -20.40 11.45
N GLU A 205 -21.04 -21.33 12.25
CA GLU A 205 -19.62 -21.40 12.63
C GLU A 205 -18.66 -21.53 11.42
N GLN A 206 -19.16 -21.99 10.27
CA GLN A 206 -18.41 -22.08 9.02
C GLN A 206 -18.59 -20.82 8.13
N ASN A 207 -19.24 -19.78 8.65
CA ASN A 207 -19.59 -18.51 8.02
C ASN A 207 -20.56 -18.64 6.83
N ASN A 208 -21.47 -19.62 6.85
CA ASN A 208 -22.50 -19.81 5.83
C ASN A 208 -23.91 -19.58 6.39
N MET A 209 -24.87 -19.42 5.49
CA MET A 209 -26.30 -19.49 5.78
C MET A 209 -27.05 -19.84 4.48
N GLN A 210 -28.32 -20.25 4.57
CA GLN A 210 -29.21 -20.22 3.41
C GLN A 210 -29.88 -18.85 3.33
N HIS A 211 -30.08 -18.31 2.13
CA HIS A 211 -30.84 -17.08 1.93
C HIS A 211 -32.30 -17.33 2.31
N PRO A 212 -32.88 -16.61 3.31
CA PRO A 212 -34.19 -16.97 3.87
C PRO A 212 -35.34 -17.02 2.84
N GLU A 213 -35.26 -16.19 1.79
CA GLU A 213 -36.31 -16.08 0.76
C GLU A 213 -36.08 -16.96 -0.48
N THR A 214 -34.83 -17.34 -0.81
CA THR A 214 -34.51 -18.04 -2.06
C THR A 214 -33.91 -19.44 -1.85
N GLY A 215 -33.43 -19.75 -0.64
CA GLY A 215 -32.72 -20.98 -0.32
C GLY A 215 -31.26 -21.02 -0.80
N ASP A 216 -30.79 -20.01 -1.53
CA ASP A 216 -29.42 -19.97 -2.06
C ASP A 216 -28.37 -20.02 -0.94
N GLN A 217 -27.29 -20.78 -1.10
CA GLN A 217 -26.21 -20.81 -0.12
C GLN A 217 -25.40 -19.50 -0.17
N LEU A 218 -25.42 -18.77 0.94
CA LEU A 218 -24.63 -17.56 1.15
C LEU A 218 -23.42 -17.87 2.03
N ARG A 219 -22.32 -17.15 1.80
CA ARG A 219 -21.11 -17.25 2.61
C ARG A 219 -20.55 -15.88 2.95
N CYS A 220 -20.36 -15.59 4.23
CA CYS A 220 -19.67 -14.40 4.69
C CYS A 220 -18.15 -14.62 4.66
N VAL A 221 -17.41 -13.62 4.18
CA VAL A 221 -15.94 -13.56 4.29
C VAL A 221 -15.48 -12.16 4.65
N ILE A 222 -14.47 -12.07 5.50
CA ILE A 222 -13.70 -10.83 5.67
C ILE A 222 -12.76 -10.69 4.46
N PRO A 223 -12.65 -9.51 3.83
CA PRO A 223 -11.69 -9.30 2.74
C PRO A 223 -10.26 -9.67 3.16
N ARG A 224 -9.52 -10.29 2.25
CA ARG A 224 -8.10 -10.65 2.43
C ARG A 224 -7.21 -9.41 2.36
N THR A 225 -6.05 -9.44 3.01
CA THR A 225 -5.03 -8.40 2.87
C THR A 225 -4.42 -8.43 1.46
N LYS A 226 -3.70 -7.37 1.06
CA LYS A 226 -2.96 -7.36 -0.22
C LYS A 226 -1.92 -8.47 -0.29
N GLU A 227 -1.21 -8.71 0.81
CA GLU A 227 -0.18 -9.76 0.95
C GLU A 227 -0.79 -11.16 0.84
N GLN A 228 -1.90 -11.41 1.53
CA GLN A 228 -2.66 -12.66 1.38
C GLN A 228 -3.08 -12.83 -0.08
N THR A 229 -3.67 -11.80 -0.72
CA THR A 229 -4.10 -11.86 -2.13
C THR A 229 -2.95 -12.17 -3.08
N LEU A 230 -1.74 -11.63 -2.83
CA LEU A 230 -0.53 -11.94 -3.61
C LEU A 230 -0.03 -13.37 -3.36
N SER A 231 -0.02 -13.82 -2.10
CA SER A 231 0.34 -15.19 -1.70
C SER A 231 -0.62 -16.22 -2.30
N ASP A 232 -1.91 -15.92 -2.29
CA ASP A 232 -2.97 -16.74 -2.90
C ASP A 232 -2.80 -16.84 -4.42
N ALA A 233 -2.46 -15.72 -5.08
CA ALA A 233 -2.18 -15.70 -6.51
C ALA A 233 -0.91 -16.49 -6.87
N ALA A 234 0.14 -16.41 -6.06
CA ALA A 234 1.35 -17.22 -6.20
C ALA A 234 1.05 -18.72 -5.97
N THR A 235 0.30 -19.04 -4.91
CA THR A 235 -0.16 -20.40 -4.57
C THR A 235 -1.03 -20.98 -5.68
N LYS A 236 -1.95 -20.20 -6.27
CA LYS A 236 -2.78 -20.62 -7.41
C LYS A 236 -1.92 -20.87 -8.65
N LYS A 237 -0.96 -19.99 -8.98
CA LYS A 237 -0.02 -20.19 -10.09
C LYS A 237 0.82 -21.46 -9.91
N TRP A 238 1.40 -21.65 -8.72
CA TRP A 238 2.15 -22.85 -8.37
C TRP A 238 1.29 -24.11 -8.51
N SER A 239 0.08 -24.10 -7.94
CA SER A 239 -0.83 -25.25 -7.98
C SER A 239 -1.22 -25.62 -9.42
N VAL A 240 -1.53 -24.63 -10.27
CA VAL A 240 -1.83 -24.85 -11.69
C VAL A 240 -0.62 -25.40 -12.45
N GLY A 241 0.60 -24.89 -12.18
CA GLY A 241 1.83 -25.44 -12.77
C GLY A 241 2.09 -26.89 -12.36
N VAL A 242 1.98 -27.20 -11.06
CA VAL A 242 2.15 -28.54 -10.49
C VAL A 242 1.13 -29.56 -11.02
N MET A 243 -0.09 -29.11 -11.31
CA MET A 243 -1.15 -29.95 -11.92
C MET A 243 -0.96 -30.16 -13.42
N GLY A 244 -0.38 -29.18 -14.13
CA GLY A 244 -0.09 -29.27 -15.57
C GLY A 244 1.20 -30.02 -15.91
N ASP A 245 2.11 -30.18 -14.94
CA ASP A 245 3.39 -30.87 -15.10
C ASP A 245 3.21 -32.40 -15.09
N ALA A 246 3.62 -33.06 -16.17
CA ALA A 246 3.61 -34.52 -16.29
C ALA A 246 4.61 -35.19 -15.32
N ALA A 247 5.77 -34.57 -15.06
CA ALA A 247 6.82 -35.09 -14.18
C ALA A 247 6.54 -34.86 -12.68
N SER A 248 5.52 -34.05 -12.37
CA SER A 248 5.09 -33.79 -10.99
C SER A 248 4.40 -35.01 -10.37
N SER A 249 4.83 -35.42 -9.19
CA SER A 249 4.31 -36.61 -8.50
C SER A 249 2.87 -36.45 -8.01
N ASP A 250 2.15 -37.56 -7.86
CA ASP A 250 0.75 -37.55 -7.40
C ASP A 250 0.57 -36.93 -6.02
N GLN A 251 1.54 -37.11 -5.11
CA GLN A 251 1.55 -36.45 -3.80
C GLN A 251 1.58 -34.92 -3.94
N LYS A 252 2.37 -34.39 -4.88
CA LYS A 252 2.52 -32.94 -5.12
C LYS A 252 1.29 -32.38 -5.82
N LYS A 253 0.69 -33.14 -6.74
CA LYS A 253 -0.60 -32.83 -7.38
C LYS A 253 -1.74 -32.80 -6.35
N GLU A 254 -1.76 -33.73 -5.40
CA GLU A 254 -2.74 -33.74 -4.30
C GLU A 254 -2.52 -32.57 -3.31
N GLU A 255 -1.27 -32.18 -3.05
CA GLU A 255 -0.97 -30.96 -2.27
C GLU A 255 -1.49 -29.70 -2.99
N ALA A 256 -1.26 -29.57 -4.30
CA ALA A 256 -1.79 -28.48 -5.12
C ALA A 256 -3.33 -28.43 -5.12
N ARG A 257 -4.01 -29.59 -5.16
CA ARG A 257 -5.48 -29.67 -5.01
C ARG A 257 -5.94 -29.18 -3.65
N LYS A 258 -5.33 -29.62 -2.56
CA LYS A 258 -5.63 -29.15 -1.20
C LYS A 258 -5.37 -27.64 -1.05
N ALA A 259 -4.33 -27.11 -1.69
CA ALA A 259 -4.09 -25.67 -1.74
C ALA A 259 -5.21 -24.91 -2.47
N LEU A 260 -5.64 -25.37 -3.66
CA LEU A 260 -6.76 -24.77 -4.40
C LEU A 260 -8.09 -24.84 -3.65
N GLN A 261 -8.36 -25.94 -2.93
CA GLN A 261 -9.54 -26.06 -2.05
C GLN A 261 -9.52 -25.03 -0.92
N ARG A 262 -8.39 -24.85 -0.22
CA ARG A 262 -8.23 -23.83 0.83
C ARG A 262 -8.47 -22.40 0.30
N LEU A 263 -8.09 -22.14 -0.95
CA LEU A 263 -8.34 -20.85 -1.60
C LEU A 263 -9.83 -20.61 -1.92
N GLY A 264 -10.67 -21.65 -1.89
CA GLY A 264 -12.10 -21.59 -2.23
C GLY A 264 -12.38 -21.77 -3.73
N VAL A 265 -11.45 -22.36 -4.49
CA VAL A 265 -11.67 -22.69 -5.91
C VAL A 265 -12.53 -23.95 -6.02
N PRO A 266 -13.72 -23.91 -6.64
CA PRO A 266 -14.59 -25.08 -6.81
C PRO A 266 -13.86 -26.25 -7.47
N LEU A 267 -14.16 -27.49 -7.07
CA LEU A 267 -13.55 -28.70 -7.67
C LEU A 267 -13.79 -28.81 -9.19
N SER A 268 -14.88 -28.22 -9.71
CA SER A 268 -15.17 -28.09 -11.14
C SER A 268 -14.26 -27.10 -11.88
N GLU A 269 -13.69 -26.12 -11.19
CA GLU A 269 -12.73 -25.15 -11.73
C GLU A 269 -11.26 -25.58 -11.51
N GLN A 270 -11.01 -26.66 -10.77
CA GLN A 270 -9.67 -27.18 -10.55
C GLN A 270 -9.19 -28.02 -11.74
N PRO A 271 -7.91 -27.92 -12.14
CA PRO A 271 -7.35 -28.79 -13.16
C PRO A 271 -7.55 -30.26 -12.80
N GLN A 272 -8.08 -31.05 -13.73
CA GLN A 272 -8.16 -32.50 -13.57
C GLN A 272 -6.81 -33.15 -13.89
N PRO A 273 -6.38 -34.21 -13.18
CA PRO A 273 -5.21 -34.97 -13.55
C PRO A 273 -5.55 -35.67 -14.87
N ARG A 274 -4.66 -35.60 -15.86
CA ARG A 274 -4.78 -36.50 -17.00
C ARG A 274 -4.59 -37.92 -16.49
N ALA A 275 -5.45 -38.85 -16.92
CA ALA A 275 -5.20 -40.26 -16.70
C ALA A 275 -3.84 -40.62 -17.30
N PRO A 276 -3.10 -41.59 -16.71
CA PRO A 276 -1.93 -42.14 -17.37
C PRO A 276 -2.33 -42.61 -18.77
N GLU A 277 -1.61 -42.18 -19.80
CA GLU A 277 -1.77 -42.72 -21.15
C GLU A 277 -1.32 -44.19 -21.07
N GLY A 278 -2.31 -45.09 -21.00
CA GLY A 278 -2.07 -46.52 -20.97
C GLY A 278 -1.42 -46.94 -22.28
N ASP A 279 -0.30 -47.64 -22.18
CA ASP A 279 0.48 -48.12 -23.31
C ASP A 279 -0.40 -49.04 -24.18
N GLY A 280 -0.87 -48.51 -25.30
CA GLY A 280 -1.85 -49.13 -26.17
C GLY A 280 -1.19 -50.12 -27.11
N ASP A 281 -0.65 -51.21 -26.56
CA ASP A 281 0.10 -52.19 -27.36
C ASP A 281 -0.79 -52.93 -28.36
N LEU A 282 -0.20 -53.23 -29.51
CA LEU A 282 -0.89 -53.51 -30.77
C LEU A 282 -1.28 -54.98 -30.91
N VAL A 283 -2.58 -55.26 -31.12
CA VAL A 283 -2.99 -56.46 -31.88
C VAL A 283 -4.14 -56.15 -32.84
N MET A 284 -3.80 -55.80 -34.08
CA MET A 284 -4.69 -55.93 -35.24
C MET A 284 -4.45 -57.29 -35.88
N GLY A 285 -5.45 -58.17 -35.89
CA GLY A 285 -5.37 -59.47 -36.57
C GLY A 285 -6.78 -60.02 -36.84
N GLY A 286 -7.18 -60.06 -38.11
CA GLY A 286 -8.49 -60.55 -38.52
C GLY A 286 -8.42 -61.48 -39.74
N THR A 287 -9.14 -62.60 -39.64
CA THR A 287 -9.51 -63.63 -40.65
C THR A 287 -10.33 -64.68 -39.86
N GLU A 288 -11.35 -65.38 -40.35
CA GLU A 288 -12.02 -65.41 -41.65
C GLU A 288 -13.51 -65.89 -41.49
N ARG A 289 -14.17 -66.35 -42.56
CA ARG A 289 -15.65 -66.46 -42.67
C ARG A 289 -16.27 -67.86 -42.41
N ASP A 290 -17.61 -67.86 -42.53
CA ASP A 290 -18.57 -68.97 -42.74
C ASP A 290 -19.03 -69.76 -41.49
N GLY A 291 -20.33 -70.03 -41.29
CA GLY A 291 -21.53 -69.53 -41.98
C GLY A 291 -22.78 -70.39 -41.73
N GLN A 292 -23.90 -69.79 -41.30
CA GLN A 292 -25.25 -70.39 -41.40
C GLN A 292 -26.39 -69.36 -41.26
N GLN A 293 -27.39 -69.44 -42.15
CA GLN A 293 -28.61 -68.63 -42.16
C GLN A 293 -29.85 -69.52 -42.00
N THR A 294 -30.84 -69.08 -41.20
CA THR A 294 -32.31 -69.28 -41.31
C THR A 294 -32.97 -68.52 -40.15
N GLY A 295 -34.06 -67.73 -40.23
CA GLY A 295 -34.99 -67.36 -41.30
C GLY A 295 -35.73 -66.01 -41.01
N ILE A 296 -36.73 -65.62 -41.82
CA ILE A 296 -37.19 -64.23 -42.14
C ILE A 296 -38.76 -64.21 -42.22
N PRO A 297 -39.62 -63.13 -42.01
CA PRO A 297 -39.42 -61.65 -42.04
C PRO A 297 -40.05 -60.74 -40.92
N LYS A 298 -39.53 -59.49 -40.82
CA LYS A 298 -40.13 -58.13 -41.03
C LYS A 298 -41.68 -57.90 -40.95
N PRO A 299 -42.13 -56.69 -40.54
CA PRO A 299 -42.29 -55.60 -41.54
C PRO A 299 -41.89 -54.16 -41.11
N SER A 300 -41.76 -53.31 -42.13
CA SER A 300 -41.73 -51.83 -42.14
C SER A 300 -42.70 -51.39 -43.28
N PRO A 301 -42.73 -50.16 -43.87
CA PRO A 301 -42.39 -48.78 -43.43
C PRO A 301 -43.48 -47.72 -43.82
N ARG A 302 -43.34 -46.44 -43.39
CA ARG A 302 -43.75 -45.16 -44.04
C ARG A 302 -43.56 -44.02 -43.02
N ILE A 303 -42.89 -42.89 -43.26
CA ILE A 303 -42.99 -41.85 -44.31
C ILE A 303 -44.38 -41.20 -44.39
N GLU A 304 -44.49 -39.95 -43.91
CA GLU A 304 -45.20 -38.92 -44.67
C GLU A 304 -44.53 -37.53 -44.55
N GLN A 305 -44.63 -36.75 -45.63
CA GLN A 305 -44.19 -35.35 -45.74
C GLN A 305 -45.41 -34.42 -45.67
N LYS A 306 -45.19 -33.16 -45.25
CA LYS A 306 -45.78 -31.88 -45.73
C LYS A 306 -45.81 -30.87 -44.56
N GLY A 307 -45.76 -29.56 -44.76
CA GLY A 307 -45.58 -28.81 -46.01
C GLY A 307 -45.80 -27.30 -45.84
N LYS A 308 -44.88 -26.51 -46.40
CA LYS A 308 -44.89 -25.06 -46.67
C LYS A 308 -46.24 -24.29 -46.58
N LYS A 309 -46.20 -23.09 -46.01
CA LYS A 309 -46.25 -21.76 -46.70
C LYS A 309 -45.95 -20.62 -45.69
N ARG A 310 -45.10 -19.61 -45.97
CA ARG A 310 -45.30 -18.39 -46.79
C ARG A 310 -46.38 -17.45 -46.18
N MET A 311 -46.25 -16.11 -46.16
CA MET A 311 -45.47 -15.22 -47.04
C MET A 311 -45.42 -13.78 -46.43
N GLN A 312 -44.29 -13.05 -46.55
CA GLN A 312 -44.19 -11.60 -46.91
C GLN A 312 -44.91 -10.52 -46.01
N VAL A 313 -44.60 -9.20 -46.00
CA VAL A 313 -43.75 -8.33 -46.85
C VAL A 313 -43.47 -6.96 -46.15
N GLN A 314 -42.27 -6.36 -46.37
CA GLN A 314 -41.97 -4.89 -46.39
C GLN A 314 -42.26 -4.02 -45.13
N ASN A 315 -41.77 -2.78 -44.95
CA ASN A 315 -40.67 -1.91 -45.45
C ASN A 315 -40.49 -0.82 -44.34
N GLY A 316 -39.47 0.04 -44.24
CA GLY A 316 -38.22 0.30 -44.98
C GLY A 316 -37.26 1.08 -44.04
N SER A 317 -35.95 1.13 -44.31
CA SER A 317 -35.27 2.26 -44.98
C SER A 317 -35.57 3.62 -44.28
N ALA A 318 -34.76 4.06 -43.31
CA ALA A 318 -33.43 4.67 -43.43
C ALA A 318 -33.48 6.18 -43.73
N GLU A 319 -32.86 6.99 -42.87
CA GLU A 319 -32.22 8.25 -43.28
C GLU A 319 -31.15 8.71 -42.26
N GLN A 320 -30.04 9.19 -42.80
CA GLN A 320 -28.90 9.75 -42.08
C GLN A 320 -28.52 11.02 -42.84
N GLN A 321 -28.81 12.21 -42.30
CA GLN A 321 -28.19 13.45 -42.77
C GLN A 321 -28.29 14.60 -41.74
N GLN A 322 -27.49 15.64 -42.00
CA GLN A 322 -27.08 16.67 -41.05
C GLN A 322 -28.05 17.86 -41.00
N ALA A 323 -28.01 18.60 -39.89
CA ALA A 323 -28.25 20.05 -39.90
C ALA A 323 -27.29 20.74 -38.92
N ASN A 324 -26.75 21.88 -39.34
CA ASN A 324 -25.84 22.74 -38.58
C ASN A 324 -26.55 24.05 -38.18
N ALA A 325 -25.88 24.86 -37.35
CA ALA A 325 -26.31 26.15 -36.80
C ALA A 325 -27.44 26.07 -35.74
N GLY A 326 -27.47 26.94 -34.72
CA GLY A 326 -26.58 28.05 -34.38
C GLY A 326 -27.38 29.13 -33.63
N GLY A 327 -26.92 29.59 -32.47
CA GLY A 327 -27.65 30.57 -31.67
C GLY A 327 -27.01 30.80 -30.30
N GLU A 328 -26.48 32.00 -30.09
CA GLU A 328 -25.88 32.46 -28.84
C GLU A 328 -26.92 33.04 -27.86
N ALA A 329 -26.42 33.46 -26.69
CA ALA A 329 -26.91 34.56 -25.84
C ALA A 329 -27.83 34.27 -24.62
N SER A 330 -27.20 34.39 -23.44
CA SER A 330 -27.51 35.38 -22.38
C SER A 330 -28.70 35.17 -21.41
N GLY A 331 -28.54 35.72 -20.18
CA GLY A 331 -29.58 35.84 -19.14
C GLY A 331 -29.29 35.01 -17.87
N VAL A 332 -28.41 35.43 -16.95
CA VAL A 332 -28.65 36.41 -15.86
C VAL A 332 -29.65 35.96 -14.78
N GLY A 333 -29.07 35.49 -13.67
CA GLY A 333 -29.46 35.63 -12.26
C GLY A 333 -30.92 35.81 -11.80
N ARG A 334 -31.28 35.00 -10.79
CA ARG A 334 -31.78 35.50 -9.49
C ARG A 334 -31.39 34.53 -8.37
#